data_AF-A0A6G1RIP4-F1
#
_entry.id   AF-A0A6G1RIP4-F1
#
_cell.length_a   1.000
_cell.length_b   1.000
_cell.length_c   1.000
_cell.angle_alpha   90.00
_cell.angle_beta   90.00
_cell.angle_gamma   90.00
#
_symmetry.space_group_name_H-M   'P 1'
#
loop_
_entity.id
_entity.type
_entity.pdbx_description
1 polymer ?
#
loop_
_entity_poly.entity_id
_entity_poly.type
_entity_poly.pdbx_seq_one_letter_code
_entity_poly.pdbx_strand_id
1 'polypeptide(L)'
;YLLAKHPEVQQRVYEEIVNNLGKIQVPVAHDVPKLPLIRAVLKETLRLYPVLPGNGRVTQKDLIVGGYLIPKGTQLALCHYATSYSEENFSMANEFRPERWLR
;
A
#
# COMPACT_ATOMS: atom_id res chain seq x y z
N TYR A 1 -11.30 7.88 -6.19
CA TYR A 1 -11.45 8.88 -5.13
C TYR A 1 -10.16 9.66 -4.87
N LEU A 2 -9.08 9.01 -4.43
CA LEU A 2 -7.82 9.70 -4.07
C LEU A 2 -7.25 10.58 -5.19
N LEU A 3 -7.12 10.06 -6.42
CA LEU A 3 -6.66 10.87 -7.57
C LEU A 3 -7.56 12.08 -7.85
N ALA A 4 -8.88 11.93 -7.72
CA ALA A 4 -9.81 13.05 -7.90
C ALA A 4 -9.66 14.15 -6.83
N LYS A 5 -9.12 13.81 -5.64
CA LYS A 5 -8.77 14.75 -4.58
C LYS A 5 -7.36 15.32 -4.69
N HIS A 6 -6.51 14.73 -5.54
CA HIS A 6 -5.09 15.06 -5.71
C HIS A 6 -4.81 15.22 -7.21
N PRO A 7 -5.36 16.27 -7.85
CA PRO A 7 -5.24 16.49 -9.29
C PRO A 7 -3.79 16.59 -9.77
N GLU A 8 -2.87 17.07 -8.92
CA GLU A 8 -1.43 17.11 -9.19
C GLU A 8 -0.82 15.70 -9.32
N VAL A 9 -1.26 14.74 -8.51
CA VAL A 9 -0.84 13.34 -8.63
C VAL A 9 -1.46 12.71 -9.88
N GLN A 10 -2.75 13.00 -10.15
CA GLN A 10 -3.43 12.53 -11.35
C GLN A 10 -2.71 13.00 -12.62
N GLN A 11 -2.29 14.26 -12.66
CA GLN A 11 -1.55 14.84 -13.79
C GLN A 11 -0.19 14.16 -13.98
N ARG A 12 0.58 13.94 -12.90
CA ARG A 12 1.86 13.22 -12.97
C ARG A 12 1.71 11.78 -13.43
N VAL A 13 0.65 11.09 -13.02
CA VAL A 13 0.31 9.74 -13.51
C VAL A 13 0.03 9.77 -15.02
N TYR A 14 -0.76 10.74 -15.49
CA TYR A 14 -1.02 10.89 -16.91
C TYR A 14 0.27 11.15 -17.70
N GLU A 15 1.14 12.03 -17.21
CA GLU A 15 2.44 12.32 -17.82
C GLU A 15 3.34 11.07 -17.88
N GLU A 16 3.39 10.27 -16.81
CA GLU A 16 4.13 8.99 -16.80
C GLU A 16 3.64 8.05 -17.92
N ILE A 17 2.31 7.88 -18.03
CA ILE A 17 1.72 7.01 -19.06
C ILE A 17 2.08 7.51 -20.45
N VAL A 18 1.89 8.81 -20.70
CA VAL A 18 2.14 9.41 -22.01
C VAL A 18 3.62 9.33 -22.38
N ASN A 19 4.52 9.57 -21.45
CA ASN A 19 5.96 9.56 -21.69
C ASN A 19 6.49 8.14 -21.92
N ASN A 20 5.98 7.15 -21.20
CA ASN A 20 6.55 5.80 -21.23
C ASN A 20 5.87 4.89 -22.25
N LEU A 21 4.59 5.11 -22.56
CA LEU A 21 3.79 4.26 -23.45
C LEU A 21 3.26 4.98 -24.71
N GLY A 22 3.33 6.31 -24.73
CA GLY A 22 2.74 7.12 -25.79
C GLY A 22 1.23 7.34 -25.61
N LYS A 23 0.66 8.27 -26.40
CA LYS A 23 -0.75 8.70 -26.25
C LYS A 23 -1.78 7.77 -26.87
N ILE A 24 -1.38 6.93 -27.83
CA ILE A 24 -2.30 6.21 -28.73
C ILE A 24 -2.33 4.71 -28.44
N GLN A 25 -1.27 4.16 -27.85
CA GLN A 25 -1.20 2.72 -27.59
C GLN A 25 -2.08 2.32 -26.41
N VAL A 26 -2.80 1.22 -26.57
CA VAL A 26 -3.53 0.58 -25.48
C VAL A 26 -2.51 -0.14 -24.59
N PRO A 27 -2.40 0.20 -23.30
CA PRO A 27 -1.45 -0.46 -22.39
C PRO A 27 -1.74 -1.95 -22.24
N VAL A 28 -0.70 -2.75 -22.14
CA VAL A 28 -0.80 -4.21 -21.86
C VAL A 28 -0.05 -4.58 -20.58
N ALA A 29 -0.21 -5.82 -20.11
CA ALA A 29 0.35 -6.26 -18.84
C ALA A 29 1.88 -6.08 -18.74
N HIS A 30 2.61 -6.21 -19.85
CA HIS A 30 4.07 -6.04 -19.87
C HIS A 30 4.53 -4.60 -19.67
N ASP A 31 3.62 -3.62 -19.73
CA ASP A 31 3.94 -2.21 -19.56
C ASP A 31 3.91 -1.75 -18.11
N VAL A 32 3.23 -2.49 -17.23
CA VAL A 32 3.09 -2.16 -15.80
C VAL A 32 4.45 -1.89 -15.12
N PRO A 33 5.54 -2.63 -15.38
CA PRO A 33 6.85 -2.33 -14.81
C PRO A 33 7.40 -0.94 -15.18
N LYS A 34 6.98 -0.38 -16.33
CA LYS A 34 7.38 0.95 -16.81
C LYS A 34 6.57 2.09 -16.16
N LEU A 35 5.60 1.78 -15.29
CA LEU A 35 4.70 2.77 -14.66
C LEU A 35 4.87 2.77 -13.13
N PRO A 36 6.05 3.15 -12.60
CA PRO A 36 6.32 3.10 -11.17
C PRO A 36 5.39 3.98 -10.34
N LEU A 37 4.98 5.16 -10.83
CA LEU A 37 4.09 6.06 -10.10
C LEU A 37 2.66 5.49 -10.01
N ILE A 38 2.12 4.87 -11.06
CA ILE A 38 0.83 4.17 -10.95
C ILE A 38 0.89 3.06 -9.91
N ARG A 39 1.96 2.25 -9.94
CA ARG A 39 2.15 1.18 -8.95
C ARG A 39 2.24 1.74 -7.53
N ALA A 40 2.88 2.89 -7.38
CA ALA A 40 3.00 3.60 -6.11
C ALA A 40 1.65 4.16 -5.62
N VAL A 41 0.86 4.76 -6.51
CA VAL A 41 -0.51 5.22 -6.25
C VAL A 41 -1.40 4.07 -5.77
N LEU A 42 -1.31 2.91 -6.43
CA LEU A 42 -2.07 1.73 -6.04
C LEU A 42 -1.68 1.24 -4.65
N LYS A 43 -0.38 1.12 -4.36
CA LYS A 43 0.11 0.70 -3.04
C LYS A 43 -0.31 1.67 -1.93
N GLU A 44 -0.20 2.97 -2.17
CA GLU A 44 -0.60 3.96 -1.17
C GLU A 44 -2.11 4.00 -0.95
N THR A 45 -2.89 3.80 -2.03
CA THR A 45 -4.34 3.63 -1.93
C THR A 45 -4.69 2.44 -1.03
N LEU A 46 -4.03 1.30 -1.23
CA LEU A 46 -4.27 0.11 -0.42
C LEU A 46 -3.73 0.21 1.01
N ARG A 47 -2.71 1.03 1.27
CA ARG A 47 -2.26 1.34 2.64
C ARG A 47 -3.35 2.09 3.42
N LEU A 48 -3.95 3.12 2.80
CA LEU A 48 -4.99 3.95 3.44
C LEU A 48 -6.36 3.27 3.42
N TYR A 49 -6.68 2.52 2.37
CA TYR A 49 -7.98 1.89 2.15
C TYR A 49 -7.79 0.43 1.73
N PRO A 50 -7.30 -0.43 2.63
CA PRO A 50 -7.11 -1.84 2.33
C PRO A 50 -8.45 -2.55 2.14
N VAL A 51 -8.48 -3.56 1.27
CA VAL A 51 -9.67 -4.41 1.07
C VAL A 51 -10.03 -5.18 2.34
N LEU A 52 -9.02 -5.63 3.08
CA LEU A 52 -9.18 -6.25 4.40
C LEU A 52 -8.36 -5.46 5.44
N PRO A 53 -8.98 -5.00 6.54
CA PRO A 53 -8.30 -4.17 7.52
C PRO A 53 -7.23 -4.92 8.34
N GLY A 54 -7.20 -6.24 8.25
CA GLY A 54 -6.25 -7.08 8.94
C GLY A 54 -6.47 -8.56 8.65
N ASN A 55 -5.63 -9.41 9.24
CA ASN A 55 -5.71 -10.86 9.13
C ASN A 55 -5.55 -11.52 10.50
N GLY A 56 -6.15 -12.70 10.69
CA GLY A 56 -6.06 -13.47 11.93
C GLY A 56 -5.27 -14.77 11.78
N ARG A 57 -4.59 -15.21 12.84
CA ARG A 57 -3.98 -16.55 12.94
C ARG A 57 -4.21 -17.11 14.34
N VAL A 58 -4.33 -18.43 14.46
CA VAL A 58 -4.35 -19.11 15.77
C VAL A 58 -3.04 -19.86 15.95
N THR A 59 -2.35 -19.61 17.06
CA THR A 59 -1.05 -20.25 17.35
C THR A 59 -1.22 -21.75 17.51
N GLN A 60 -0.38 -22.53 16.82
CA GLN A 60 -0.43 -24.00 16.86
C GLN A 60 0.48 -24.61 17.94
N LYS A 61 1.36 -23.78 18.51
CA LYS A 61 2.27 -24.08 19.61
C LYS A 61 2.57 -22.79 20.36
N ASP A 62 3.21 -22.89 21.52
CA ASP A 62 3.74 -21.74 22.24
C ASP A 62 4.81 -21.04 21.39
N LEU A 63 4.79 -19.71 21.38
CA LEU A 63 5.67 -18.85 20.57
C LEU A 63 6.28 -17.77 21.46
N ILE A 64 7.52 -17.37 21.19
CA ILE A 64 8.10 -16.16 21.78
C ILE A 64 8.16 -15.09 20.69
N VAL A 65 7.49 -13.96 20.90
CA VAL A 65 7.47 -12.82 19.97
C VAL A 65 7.80 -11.55 20.74
N GLY A 66 8.84 -10.83 20.32
CA GLY A 66 9.29 -9.61 21.01
C GLY A 66 9.68 -9.82 22.48
N GLY A 67 10.12 -11.04 22.85
CA GLY A 67 10.44 -11.42 24.22
C GLY A 67 9.24 -11.91 25.06
N TYR A 68 8.03 -11.85 24.53
CA TYR A 68 6.81 -12.30 25.22
C TYR A 68 6.43 -13.72 24.82
N LEU A 69 6.08 -14.55 25.81
CA LEU A 69 5.49 -15.87 25.59
C LEU A 69 4.01 -15.73 25.19
N ILE A 70 3.67 -16.26 24.02
CA ILE A 70 2.33 -16.37 23.48
C ILE A 70 1.93 -17.85 23.49
N PRO A 71 0.97 -18.27 24.33
CA PRO A 71 0.56 -19.67 24.42
C PRO A 71 -0.05 -20.20 23.12
N LYS A 72 0.01 -21.53 22.95
CA LYS A 72 -0.75 -22.28 21.95
C LYS A 72 -2.26 -21.99 22.06
N GLY A 73 -2.94 -21.89 20.93
CA GLY A 73 -4.38 -21.62 20.86
C GLY A 73 -4.74 -20.14 20.93
N THR A 74 -3.76 -19.23 21.04
CA THR A 74 -3.99 -17.79 21.07
C THR A 74 -4.35 -17.27 19.68
N GLN A 75 -5.41 -16.48 19.57
CA GLN A 75 -5.75 -15.75 18.35
C GLN A 75 -4.91 -14.47 18.26
N LEU A 76 -4.13 -14.36 17.19
CA LEU A 76 -3.34 -13.20 16.83
C LEU A 76 -4.06 -12.41 15.74
N ALA A 77 -4.27 -11.12 15.97
CA ALA A 77 -4.80 -10.18 15.00
C ALA A 77 -3.67 -9.29 14.45
N LEU A 78 -3.50 -9.30 13.13
CA LEU A 78 -2.57 -8.44 12.40
C LEU A 78 -3.37 -7.28 11.82
N CYS A 79 -3.43 -6.17 12.56
CA CYS A 79 -4.27 -5.01 12.26
C CYS A 79 -3.60 -4.06 11.24
N HIS A 80 -3.44 -4.52 10.00
CA HIS A 80 -2.78 -3.77 8.92
C HIS A 80 -3.29 -2.33 8.77
N TYR A 81 -4.60 -2.11 8.86
CA TYR A 81 -5.21 -0.79 8.79
C TYR A 81 -4.69 0.15 9.88
N ALA A 82 -4.78 -0.26 11.15
CA ALA A 82 -4.32 0.55 12.28
C ALA A 82 -2.81 0.84 12.20
N THR A 83 -2.01 -0.19 11.90
CA THR A 83 -0.54 -0.03 11.79
C THR A 83 -0.14 0.89 10.64
N SER A 84 -0.93 0.92 9.56
CA SER A 84 -0.69 1.78 8.39
C SER A 84 -0.94 3.25 8.68
N TYR A 85 -1.82 3.56 9.63
CA TYR A 85 -2.16 4.92 10.07
C TYR A 85 -1.30 5.41 11.25
N SER A 86 -0.36 4.60 11.75
CA SER A 86 0.55 5.01 12.82
C SER A 86 1.74 5.81 12.28
N GLU A 87 1.99 6.98 12.86
CA GLU A 87 3.18 7.82 12.60
C GLU A 87 4.48 7.13 12.99
N GLU A 88 4.44 6.13 13.88
CA GLU A 88 5.61 5.31 14.22
C GLU A 88 6.10 4.46 13.03
N ASN A 89 5.17 4.11 12.12
CA ASN A 89 5.47 3.26 10.95
C ASN A 89 5.54 4.08 9.65
N PHE A 90 4.73 5.13 9.52
CA PHE A 90 4.64 5.95 8.32
C PHE A 90 4.59 7.43 8.68
N SER A 91 5.62 8.21 8.34
CA SER A 91 5.62 9.66 8.58
C SER A 91 4.50 10.37 7.82
N MET A 92 3.72 11.27 8.42
CA MET A 92 2.52 11.85 7.82
C MET A 92 1.54 10.73 7.38
N ALA A 93 1.27 9.77 8.25
CA ALA A 93 0.56 8.52 7.97
C ALA A 93 -0.83 8.74 7.34
N ASN A 94 -1.49 9.84 7.71
CA ASN A 94 -2.81 10.21 7.22
C ASN A 94 -2.81 10.84 5.82
N GLU A 95 -1.64 11.27 5.32
CA GLU A 95 -1.52 11.86 4.00
C GLU A 95 -1.41 10.79 2.90
N PHE A 96 -2.05 11.06 1.76
CA PHE A 96 -1.88 10.27 0.55
C PHE A 96 -0.58 10.66 -0.15
N ARG A 97 0.47 9.85 0.01
CA ARG A 97 1.80 10.12 -0.55
C ARG A 97 2.33 8.92 -1.34
N PRO A 98 1.99 8.81 -2.64
CA PRO A 98 2.51 7.75 -3.50
C PRO A 98 4.05 7.65 -3.48
N GLU A 99 4.75 8.76 -3.28
CA GLU A 99 6.21 8.84 -3.27
C GLU A 99 6.88 7.86 -2.30
N ARG A 100 6.19 7.44 -1.24
CA ARG A 100 6.68 6.41 -0.29
C ARG A 100 7.10 5.11 -0.97
N TRP A 101 6.51 4.81 -2.12
CA TRP A 101 6.66 3.54 -2.82
C TRP A 101 7.51 3.64 -4.08
N LEU A 102 8.00 4.84 -4.40
CA LEU A 102 8.98 5.04 -5.47
C LEU A 102 10.35 4.59 -4.96
N ARG A 103 11.01 3.72 -5.72
CA ARG A 103 12.36 3.21 -5.46
C ARG A 103 13.16 3.27 -6.74
#